data_AF-A0A6J4YQ86-F1
#
_entry.id   AF-A0A6J4YQ86-F1
#
_cell.length_a   1.000
_cell.length_b   1.000
_cell.length_c   1.000
_cell.angle_alpha   90.00
_cell.angle_beta   90.00
_cell.angle_gamma   90.00
#
_symmetry.space_group_name_H-M   'P 1'
#
loop_
_entity.id
_entity.type
_entity.pdbx_description
1 polymer ?
#
loop_
_entity_poly.entity_id
_entity_poly.type
_entity_poly.pdbx_seq_one_letter_code
_entity_poly.pdbx_strand_id
1 'polypeptide(L)' 'MTRLSLEEDLTLLGVQEVPGTAGQLERLRRWIESVADKRGHAFVKQNRQNLLRLWDLHMKVKSKSCC' A
#
# COMPACT_ATOMS: atom_id res chain seq x y z
N MET A 1 3.02 -20.40 17.72
CA MET A 1 2.58 -19.43 16.69
C MET A 1 3.65 -18.36 16.61
N THR A 2 4.57 -18.50 15.69
CA THR A 2 5.75 -17.65 15.53
C THR A 2 5.32 -16.28 15.00
N ARG A 3 5.68 -15.25 15.75
CA ARG A 3 5.51 -13.84 15.40
C ARG A 3 6.49 -13.54 14.26
N LEU A 4 6.02 -13.64 13.02
CA LEU A 4 6.81 -13.26 11.85
C LEU A 4 7.17 -11.77 11.98
N SER A 5 8.45 -11.46 11.89
CA SER A 5 8.96 -10.09 11.92
C SER A 5 8.42 -9.30 10.73
N LEU A 6 8.14 -8.00 10.93
CA LEU A 6 7.62 -7.08 9.90
C LEU A 6 8.34 -7.17 8.54
N GLU A 7 9.60 -7.58 8.55
CA GLU A 7 10.46 -7.79 7.38
C GLU A 7 10.01 -8.94 6.47
N GLU A 8 9.45 -10.02 7.03
CA GLU A 8 8.96 -11.16 6.24
C GLU A 8 7.63 -10.85 5.53
N ASP A 9 6.77 -10.03 6.15
CA ASP A 9 5.49 -9.61 5.55
C ASP A 9 5.72 -8.67 4.34
N LEU A 10 6.74 -7.81 4.43
CA LEU A 10 7.18 -6.92 3.36
C LEU A 10 7.80 -7.69 2.17
N THR A 11 8.49 -8.79 2.46
CA THR A 11 9.08 -9.68 1.45
C THR A 11 7.99 -10.44 0.67
N LEU A 12 6.92 -10.90 1.35
CA LEU A 12 5.76 -11.57 0.74
C LEU A 12 4.99 -10.66 -0.23
N LEU A 13 5.00 -9.35 0.03
CA LEU A 13 4.46 -8.35 -0.88
C LEU A 13 5.38 -8.06 -2.07
N GLY A 14 6.61 -8.59 -2.16
CA GLY A 14 7.54 -8.23 -3.24
C GLY A 14 7.83 -6.72 -3.28
N VAL A 15 7.81 -6.08 -2.10
CA VAL A 15 8.06 -4.65 -1.93
C VAL A 15 9.57 -4.48 -1.69
N GLN A 16 10.38 -4.78 -2.71
CA GLN A 16 11.80 -4.39 -2.67
C GLN A 16 11.98 -2.90 -3.02
N GLU A 17 11.01 -2.27 -3.70
CA GLU A 17 11.21 -0.92 -4.27
C GLU A 17 9.94 -0.06 -4.28
N VAL A 18 9.22 0.04 -3.15
CA VAL A 18 8.29 1.17 -3.01
C VAL A 18 9.08 2.32 -2.38
N PRO A 19 9.46 3.38 -3.12
CA PRO A 19 10.10 4.54 -2.54
C PRO A 19 9.09 5.22 -1.61
N GLY A 20 9.26 4.99 -0.30
CA GLY A 20 8.37 5.52 0.72
C GLY A 20 8.97 5.35 2.10
N THR A 21 8.89 6.38 2.93
CA THR A 21 9.21 6.28 4.36
C THR A 21 8.29 5.27 5.05
N ALA A 22 8.67 4.73 6.21
CA ALA A 22 7.83 3.78 6.96
C ALA A 22 6.38 4.25 7.14
N GLY A 23 6.16 5.57 7.30
CA GLY A 23 4.82 6.17 7.36
C GLY A 23 4.02 6.11 6.04
N GLN A 24 4.68 6.07 4.88
CA GLN A 24 4.04 5.86 3.58
C GLN A 24 3.55 4.42 3.43
N LEU A 25 4.35 3.45 3.87
CA LEU A 25 3.97 2.03 3.86
C LEU A 25 2.79 1.76 4.80
N GLU A 26 2.80 2.34 6.01
CA GLU A 26 1.68 2.19 6.94
C GLU A 26 0.39 2.82 6.38
N ARG A 27 0.47 3.98 5.74
CA ARG A 27 -0.69 4.60 5.09
C ARG A 27 -1.19 3.80 3.89
N LEU A 28 -0.30 3.25 3.07
CA LEU A 28 -0.66 2.39 1.95
C LEU A 28 -1.41 1.15 2.45
N ARG A 29 -0.92 0.52 3.53
CA ARG A 29 -1.57 -0.63 4.16
C ARG A 29 -3.00 -0.28 4.60
N ARG A 30 -3.18 0.79 5.38
CA ARG A 30 -4.52 1.23 5.83
C ARG A 30 -5.45 1.57 4.68
N TRP A 31 -4.92 2.16 3.62
CA TRP A 31 -5.70 2.47 2.42
C TRP A 31 -6.16 1.21 1.70
N ILE A 32 -5.27 0.23 1.51
CA ILE A 32 -5.60 -1.07 0.91
C ILE A 32 -6.62 -1.82 1.77
N GLU A 33 -6.47 -1.83 3.09
CA GLU A 33 -7.45 -2.44 4.01
C GLU A 33 -8.83 -1.80 3.85
N SER A 34 -8.91 -0.46 3.73
CA SER A 34 -10.19 0.23 3.50
C SER A 34 -10.80 -0.10 2.13
N VAL A 35 -9.98 -0.28 1.09
CA VAL A 35 -10.47 -0.72 -0.23
C VAL A 35 -10.96 -2.16 -0.17
N ALA A 36 -10.24 -3.03 0.54
CA ALA A 36 -10.58 -4.43 0.72
C ALA A 36 -11.90 -4.62 1.49
N ASP A 37 -12.14 -3.80 2.51
CA ASP A 37 -13.40 -3.74 3.26
C ASP A 37 -14.58 -3.38 2.35
N LYS A 38 -14.41 -2.39 1.48
CA LYS A 38 -15.48 -1.90 0.59
C LYS A 38 -15.73 -2.75 -0.65
N ARG A 39 -14.67 -3.32 -1.24
CA ARG A 39 -14.70 -3.99 -2.56
C ARG A 39 -14.44 -5.50 -2.47
N GLY A 40 -13.97 -5.98 -1.32
CA GLY A 40 -13.54 -7.35 -1.12
C GLY A 40 -12.05 -7.58 -1.43
N HIS A 41 -11.46 -8.57 -0.77
CA HIS A 41 -10.05 -8.95 -0.93
C HIS A 41 -9.72 -9.43 -2.35
N ALA A 42 -10.68 -10.09 -3.04
CA ALA A 42 -10.49 -10.57 -4.41
C ALA A 42 -10.27 -9.41 -5.40
N PHE A 43 -11.03 -8.33 -5.24
CA PHE A 43 -10.88 -7.12 -6.06
C PHE A 43 -9.48 -6.51 -5.88
N VAL A 44 -9.00 -6.41 -4.64
CA VAL A 44 -7.68 -5.86 -4.32
C VAL A 44 -6.56 -6.68 -4.96
N LYS A 45 -6.65 -8.02 -4.89
CA LYS A 45 -5.65 -8.91 -5.52
C LYS A 45 -5.62 -8.75 -7.04
N GLN A 46 -6.79 -8.73 -7.68
CA GLN A 46 -6.89 -8.58 -9.14
C GLN A 46 -6.45 -7.19 -9.63
N ASN A 47 -6.65 -6.16 -8.81
CA ASN A 47 -6.37 -4.77 -9.18
C ASN A 47 -5.09 -4.21 -8.53
N ARG A 48 -4.21 -5.07 -8.03
CA ARG A 48 -3.02 -4.67 -7.25
C ARG A 48 -2.17 -3.61 -7.95
N GLN A 49 -1.83 -3.81 -9.22
CA GLN A 49 -1.02 -2.85 -9.98
C GLN A 49 -1.72 -1.50 -10.17
N ASN A 50 -3.04 -1.53 -10.43
CA ASN A 50 -3.84 -0.32 -10.60
C ASN A 50 -3.96 0.46 -9.27
N LEU A 51 -4.17 -0.24 -8.15
CA LEU A 51 -4.23 0.35 -6.81
C LEU A 51 -2.91 1.02 -6.41
N LEU A 52 -1.77 0.41 -6.73
CA LEU A 52 -0.45 1.02 -6.52
C LEU A 52 -0.27 2.30 -7.36
N ARG A 53 -0.72 2.29 -8.62
CA ARG A 53 -0.68 3.49 -9.48
C ARG A 53 -1.59 4.60 -8.96
N LEU A 54 -2.79 4.26 -8.48
CA LEU A 54 -3.71 5.20 -7.83
C LEU A 54 -3.12 5.76 -6.55
N TRP A 55 -2.40 4.96 -5.78
CA TRP A 55 -1.69 5.41 -4.59
C TRP A 55 -0.57 6.41 -4.90
N ASP A 56 0.26 6.11 -5.91
CA ASP A 56 1.31 7.02 -6.38
C ASP A 56 0.71 8.36 -6.84
N LEU A 57 -0.40 8.34 -7.59
CA LEU A 57 -1.13 9.54 -7.97
C LEU A 57 -1.67 10.30 -6.76
N HIS A 58 -2.28 9.62 -5.80
CA HIS A 58 -2.81 10.22 -4.57
C HIS A 58 -1.70 10.89 -3.75
N MET A 59 -0.51 10.29 -3.68
CA MET A 59 0.64 10.88 -3.01
C MET A 59 1.25 12.06 -3.77
N LYS A 60 1.34 11.98 -5.09
CA LYS A 60 1.79 13.11 -5.94
C LYS A 60 0.86 14.32 -5.86
N VAL A 61 -0.45 14.09 -5.78
CA VAL A 61 -1.44 15.17 -5.61
C VAL A 61 -1.28 15.85 -4.25
N LYS A 62 -1.02 15.10 -3.17
CA LYS A 62 -0.76 15.69 -1.85
C LYS A 62 0.53 16.52 -1.79
N SER A 63 1.56 16.15 -2.54
CA SER A 63 2.81 16.95 -2.60
C SER A 63 2.66 18.28 -3.35
N LYS A 64 1.61 18.47 -4.17
CA LYS A 64 1.37 19.74 -4.90
C LYS A 64 0.56 20.78 -4.12
N SER A 65 0.14 20.50 -2.89
CA SER A 65 -0.71 21.40 -2.11
C SER A 65 0.02 22.18 -1.00
N CYS A 66 1.36 22.28 -1.08
CA CYS A 66 2.15 23.23 -0.29
C CYS A 66 2.73 24.29 -1.24
N CYS A 67 1.96 25.34 -1.51
CA CYS A 67 2.45 26.65 -1.94
C CYS A 67 1.71 27.70 -1.12
#